data_AF-A0A973XCX5-F1
#
_entry.id   AF-A0A973XCX5-F1
#
_cell.length_a   1.000
_cell.length_b   1.000
_cell.length_c   1.000
_cell.angle_alpha   90.00
_cell.angle_beta   90.00
_cell.angle_gamma   90.00
#
_symmetry.space_group_name_H-M   'P 1'
#
loop_
_entity.id
_entity.type
_entity.pdbx_description
1 polymer ?
#
loop_
_entity_poly.entity_id
_entity_poly.type
_entity_poly.pdbx_seq_one_letter_code
_entity_poly.pdbx_strand_id
1 'polypeptide(L)'
;MTPHQLLLILKARYRLALLIFALTVALTVGVSLLMSKQYTASAALVVDVKSPDPVSGLMLQGMMAPGYMSTQIDIINSDRVAKAVVKLLHLDESAAIRQQWQDDTKGKGQLSDWLASLLAQKLDVKPARDSNVISINYTGTDPDFAAAVANAFSQAYMDVNLDLRLAPARQYAAFFVEQAKAARDKLEVAQKVMSTYQQVNGITTADERMDYETARLNETSSQHTVVQGLTTDSQSKRMAARADTMAEVMQSPLTNGIKADIARMEGKLADSNITLGKNHPQTLRAESELAAMKAQLATETQKITSSIETTYQVGKQRERQLQGTLAGQKARVLLLNKQRDELNVMRRDIESAQHTFELLSQRASQANIESQANQTNISVLNAAVPPQDPSKPRLLLNTLVAIILGGLLGLTAALVMELTHRRIRSLEDLLEALDIPSLGSVATATALFGRTPPKALT
;
A
#
# COMPACT_ATOMS: atom_id res chain seq x y z
N MET A 1 35.68 8.60 71.40
CA MET A 1 36.87 7.97 70.81
C MET A 1 37.65 9.01 70.02
N THR A 2 38.84 9.36 70.51
CA THR A 2 39.75 10.29 69.80
C THR A 2 40.47 9.56 68.65
N PRO A 3 40.89 10.24 67.58
CA PRO A 3 41.70 9.62 66.51
C PRO A 3 43.00 8.99 67.04
N HIS A 4 43.51 9.49 68.17
CA HIS A 4 44.64 8.92 68.87
C HIS A 4 44.34 7.53 69.48
N GLN A 5 43.20 7.36 70.14
CA GLN A 5 42.74 6.07 70.66
C GLN A 5 42.58 5.02 69.53
N LEU A 6 42.04 5.41 68.37
CA LEU A 6 41.89 4.49 67.24
C LEU A 6 43.24 3.92 66.75
N LEU A 7 44.27 4.76 66.67
CA LEU A 7 45.62 4.33 66.30
C LEU A 7 46.27 3.41 67.35
N LEU A 8 45.98 3.62 68.65
CA LEU A 8 46.45 2.74 69.73
C LEU A 8 45.76 1.37 69.69
N ILE A 9 44.46 1.33 69.41
CA ILE A 9 43.70 0.09 69.23
C ILE A 9 44.24 -0.69 68.04
N LEU A 10 44.49 0.00 66.92
CA LEU A 10 45.06 -0.62 65.74
C LEU A 10 46.47 -1.16 66.01
N LYS A 11 47.34 -0.41 66.69
CA LYS A 11 48.68 -0.89 67.09
C LYS A 11 48.63 -2.09 68.04
N ALA A 12 47.64 -2.16 68.92
CA ALA A 12 47.51 -3.26 69.88
C ALA A 12 46.97 -4.55 69.25
N ARG A 13 46.08 -4.43 68.25
CA ARG A 13 45.41 -5.55 67.60
C ARG A 13 45.78 -5.71 66.12
N TYR A 14 46.90 -5.12 65.67
CA TYR A 14 47.32 -5.13 64.27
C TYR A 14 47.43 -6.55 63.70
N ARG A 15 47.84 -7.53 64.51
CA ARG A 15 47.92 -8.93 64.10
C ARG A 15 46.56 -9.51 63.72
N LEU A 16 45.50 -9.15 64.44
CA LEU A 16 44.14 -9.58 64.14
C LEU A 16 43.59 -8.88 62.91
N ALA A 17 43.77 -7.56 62.82
CA ALA A 17 43.37 -6.79 61.64
C ALA A 17 44.07 -7.28 60.37
N LEU A 18 45.39 -7.56 60.46
CA LEU A 18 46.20 -8.08 59.36
C LEU A 18 45.82 -9.51 59.01
N LEU A 19 45.51 -10.37 59.99
CA LEU A 19 45.05 -11.75 59.73
C LEU A 19 43.73 -11.73 58.96
N ILE A 20 42.74 -10.95 59.39
CA ILE A 20 41.44 -10.84 58.70
C ILE A 20 41.61 -10.24 57.31
N PHE A 21 42.43 -9.21 57.17
CA PHE A 21 42.80 -8.64 55.87
C PHE A 21 43.45 -9.68 54.95
N ALA A 22 44.47 -10.39 55.42
CA ALA A 22 45.17 -11.40 54.63
C ALA A 22 44.25 -12.56 54.27
N LEU A 23 43.38 -13.00 55.18
CA LEU A 23 42.43 -14.09 54.96
C LEU A 23 41.35 -13.71 53.95
N THR A 24 40.79 -12.50 54.02
CA THR A 24 39.78 -12.02 53.07
C THR A 24 40.36 -11.86 51.66
N VAL A 25 41.57 -11.31 51.54
CA VAL A 25 42.28 -11.19 50.25
C VAL A 25 42.65 -12.57 49.70
N ALA A 26 43.23 -13.46 50.51
CA ALA A 26 43.59 -14.81 50.09
C ALA A 26 42.38 -15.64 49.68
N LEU A 27 41.27 -15.54 50.42
CA LEU A 27 40.01 -16.20 50.08
C LEU A 27 39.44 -15.67 48.76
N THR A 28 39.42 -14.34 48.56
CA THR A 28 38.87 -13.74 47.34
C THR A 28 39.72 -14.10 46.11
N VAL A 29 41.05 -14.08 46.25
CA VAL A 29 41.97 -14.51 45.18
C VAL A 29 41.81 -16.00 44.90
N GLY A 30 41.77 -16.84 45.94
CA GLY A 30 41.55 -18.27 45.82
C GLY A 30 40.24 -18.58 45.08
N VAL A 31 39.12 -18.02 45.53
CA VAL A 31 37.81 -18.18 44.88
C VAL A 31 37.83 -17.66 43.44
N SER A 32 38.48 -16.52 43.18
CA SER A 32 38.59 -15.96 41.82
C SER A 32 39.43 -16.85 40.89
N LEU A 33 40.40 -17.60 41.41
CA LEU A 33 41.20 -18.56 40.62
C LEU A 33 40.47 -19.89 40.40
N LEU A 34 39.56 -20.28 41.31
CA LEU A 34 38.73 -21.48 41.19
C LEU A 34 37.53 -21.29 40.25
N MET A 35 37.06 -20.06 40.06
CA MET A 35 35.97 -19.78 39.13
C MET A 35 36.36 -20.06 37.67
N SER A 36 35.45 -20.67 36.91
CA SER A 36 35.66 -20.89 35.47
C SER A 36 35.90 -19.56 34.77
N LYS A 37 36.99 -19.51 34.00
CA LYS A 37 37.27 -18.39 33.09
C LYS A 37 36.14 -18.28 32.07
N GLN A 38 35.67 -17.07 31.84
CA GLN A 38 34.68 -16.75 30.82
C GLN A 38 35.26 -15.76 29.83
N TYR A 39 35.00 -16.02 28.55
CA TYR A 39 35.49 -15.29 27.40
C TYR A 39 34.30 -14.65 26.70
N THR A 40 34.31 -13.33 26.53
CA THR A 40 33.28 -12.60 25.81
C THR A 40 33.82 -12.24 24.43
N ALA A 41 33.16 -12.74 23.38
CA ALA A 41 33.43 -12.36 22.00
C ALA A 41 32.35 -11.39 21.50
N SER A 42 32.75 -10.41 20.67
CA SER A 42 31.88 -9.31 20.24
C SER A 42 31.87 -9.19 18.73
N ALA A 43 30.70 -9.32 18.11
CA ALA A 43 30.46 -8.95 16.71
C ALA A 43 29.74 -7.60 16.64
N ALA A 44 30.01 -6.82 15.59
CA ALA A 44 29.36 -5.53 15.36
C ALA A 44 28.64 -5.53 14.01
N LEU A 45 27.36 -5.16 14.04
CA LEU A 45 26.53 -4.97 12.87
C LEU A 45 26.19 -3.49 12.71
N VAL A 46 26.26 -2.98 11.48
CA VAL A 46 25.76 -1.65 11.16
C VAL A 46 24.39 -1.76 10.49
N VAL A 47 23.46 -0.90 10.93
CA VAL A 47 22.13 -0.78 10.34
C VAL A 47 22.08 0.53 9.56
N ASP A 48 22.07 0.45 8.23
CA ASP A 48 21.92 1.63 7.37
C ASP A 48 20.45 2.07 7.35
N VAL A 49 20.21 3.30 7.78
CA VAL A 49 18.90 3.94 7.85
C VAL A 49 18.83 5.19 6.97
N LYS A 50 19.95 5.57 6.33
CA LYS A 50 20.04 6.76 5.47
C LYS A 50 19.80 6.42 4.01
N SER A 51 20.20 5.23 3.58
CA SER A 51 19.98 4.75 2.22
C SER A 51 18.53 4.24 2.05
N PRO A 52 17.89 4.44 0.88
CA PRO A 52 16.64 3.76 0.55
C PRO A 52 16.83 2.25 0.71
N ASP A 53 15.85 1.58 1.32
CA ASP A 53 15.93 0.13 1.52
C ASP A 53 16.07 -0.56 0.15
N PRO A 54 17.10 -1.40 -0.07
CA PRO A 54 17.32 -2.06 -1.36
C PRO A 54 16.18 -3.00 -1.76
N VAL A 55 15.33 -3.41 -0.80
CA VAL A 55 14.15 -4.23 -1.07
C VAL A 55 12.96 -3.37 -1.50
N SER A 56 12.58 -2.37 -0.69
CA SER A 56 11.33 -1.60 -0.88
C SER A 56 11.50 -0.27 -1.63
N GLY A 57 12.73 0.21 -1.83
CA GLY A 57 13.02 1.50 -2.47
C GLY A 57 12.53 2.74 -1.69
N LEU A 58 11.88 2.55 -0.56
CA LEU A 58 11.35 3.62 0.30
C LEU A 58 12.48 4.20 1.16
N MET A 59 12.52 5.53 1.26
CA MET A 59 13.36 6.20 2.25
C MET A 59 12.70 6.10 3.63
N LEU A 60 13.39 5.48 4.59
CA LEU A 60 12.84 5.23 5.93
C LEU A 60 12.96 6.46 6.84
N GLN A 61 12.37 7.58 6.44
CA GLN A 61 12.36 8.83 7.22
C GLN A 61 11.74 8.67 8.63
N GLY A 62 10.89 7.66 8.85
CA GLY A 62 10.29 7.33 10.16
C GLY A 62 11.08 6.38 11.06
N MET A 63 12.16 5.74 10.58
CA MET A 63 12.97 4.78 11.37
C MET A 63 14.13 5.43 12.14
N MET A 64 14.27 6.75 12.08
CA MET A 64 15.15 7.54 12.96
C MET A 64 14.56 7.73 14.38
N ALA A 65 13.53 6.94 14.73
CA ALA A 65 12.91 6.96 16.05
C ALA A 65 13.73 6.12 17.05
N PRO A 66 13.88 6.54 18.32
CA PRO A 66 14.61 5.81 19.35
C PRO A 66 14.19 4.33 19.52
N GLY A 67 12.96 3.97 19.11
CA GLY A 67 12.44 2.60 19.18
C GLY A 67 12.89 1.64 18.08
N TYR A 68 13.45 2.13 16.96
CA TYR A 68 13.86 1.24 15.86
C TYR A 68 15.01 0.33 16.29
N MET A 69 16.01 0.88 16.99
CA MET A 69 17.15 0.12 17.48
C MET A 69 16.74 -0.90 18.54
N SER A 70 15.83 -0.54 19.45
CA SER A 70 15.24 -1.47 20.42
C SER A 70 14.54 -2.63 19.72
N THR A 71 13.78 -2.35 18.66
CA THR A 71 13.12 -3.40 17.88
C THR A 71 14.13 -4.35 17.23
N GLN A 72 15.23 -3.82 16.67
CA GLN A 72 16.29 -4.68 16.12
C GLN A 72 16.93 -5.55 17.19
N ILE A 73 17.15 -5.02 18.39
CA ILE A 73 17.67 -5.78 19.54
C ILE A 73 16.70 -6.91 19.92
N ASP A 74 15.40 -6.63 19.97
CA ASP A 74 14.38 -7.64 20.28
C ASP A 74 14.32 -8.74 19.21
N ILE A 75 14.52 -8.38 17.93
CA ILE A 75 14.63 -9.37 16.84
C ILE A 75 15.87 -10.24 17.03
N ILE A 76 17.04 -9.67 17.37
CA ILE A 76 18.26 -10.44 17.63
C ILE A 76 18.08 -11.38 18.83
N ASN A 77 17.41 -10.92 19.89
CA ASN A 77 17.10 -11.71 21.08
C ASN A 77 15.92 -12.69 20.88
N SER A 78 15.28 -12.69 19.71
CA SER A 78 14.12 -13.53 19.46
C SER A 78 14.49 -15.01 19.37
N ASP A 79 13.54 -15.85 19.77
CA ASP A 79 13.64 -17.32 19.66
C ASP A 79 13.93 -17.77 18.21
N ARG A 80 13.42 -17.03 17.21
CA ARG A 80 13.65 -17.32 15.79
C ARG A 80 15.12 -17.21 15.40
N VAL A 81 15.81 -16.16 15.87
CA VAL A 81 17.25 -15.97 15.61
C VAL A 81 18.07 -17.00 16.38
N ALA A 82 17.76 -17.22 17.67
CA ALA A 82 18.46 -18.21 18.48
C ALA A 82 18.35 -19.64 17.90
N LYS A 83 17.18 -20.04 17.39
CA LYS A 83 16.99 -21.32 16.68
C LYS A 83 17.75 -21.39 15.36
N ALA A 84 17.78 -20.29 14.61
CA ALA A 84 18.57 -20.23 13.39
C ALA A 84 20.07 -20.41 13.66
N VAL A 85 20.57 -19.87 14.78
CA VAL A 85 21.97 -20.10 15.23
C VAL A 85 22.22 -21.56 15.59
N VAL A 86 21.31 -22.20 16.33
CA VAL A 86 21.41 -23.64 16.67
C VAL A 86 21.59 -24.47 15.41
N LYS A 87 20.78 -24.19 14.38
CA LYS A 87 20.84 -24.87 13.09
C LYS A 87 22.11 -24.53 12.30
N LEU A 88 22.53 -23.27 12.29
CA LEU A 88 23.71 -22.81 11.54
C LEU A 88 25.01 -23.43 12.08
N LEU A 89 25.07 -23.64 13.39
CA LEU A 89 26.21 -24.27 14.08
C LEU A 89 26.05 -25.79 14.22
N HIS A 90 24.98 -26.37 13.69
CA HIS A 90 24.68 -27.81 13.77
C HIS A 90 24.73 -28.36 15.20
N LEU A 91 24.30 -27.56 16.20
CA LEU A 91 24.37 -27.95 17.62
C LEU A 91 23.37 -29.06 17.97
N ASP A 92 22.30 -29.19 17.20
CA ASP A 92 21.27 -30.22 17.30
C ASP A 92 21.71 -31.60 16.80
N GLU A 93 22.79 -31.64 16.01
CA GLU A 93 23.39 -32.87 15.48
C GLU A 93 24.37 -33.51 16.47
N SER A 94 24.85 -32.76 17.47
CA SER A 94 25.79 -33.25 18.48
C SER A 94 25.15 -34.26 19.43
N ALA A 95 25.70 -35.47 19.47
CA ALA A 95 25.27 -36.53 20.38
C ALA A 95 25.45 -36.15 21.86
N ALA A 96 26.53 -35.43 22.21
CA ALA A 96 26.81 -34.99 23.57
C ALA A 96 25.77 -33.98 24.07
N ILE A 97 25.38 -33.04 23.20
CA ILE A 97 24.36 -32.03 23.52
C ILE A 97 22.98 -32.67 23.67
N ARG A 98 22.66 -33.66 22.82
CA ARG A 98 21.41 -34.41 22.91
C ARG A 98 21.28 -35.19 24.22
N GLN A 99 22.38 -35.78 24.69
CA GLN A 99 22.42 -36.48 25.98
C GLN A 99 22.24 -35.49 27.15
N GLN A 100 22.94 -34.35 27.12
CA GLN A 100 22.79 -33.31 28.15
C GLN A 100 21.35 -32.77 28.23
N TRP A 101 20.69 -32.57 27.08
CA TRP A 101 19.27 -32.20 27.03
C TRP A 101 18.36 -33.28 27.63
N GLN A 102 18.64 -34.57 27.40
CA GLN A 102 17.89 -35.66 28.02
C GLN A 102 18.06 -35.66 29.54
N ASP A 103 19.26 -35.39 30.05
CA ASP A 103 19.54 -35.35 31.47
C ASP A 103 18.85 -34.15 32.16
N ASP A 104 18.94 -32.96 31.57
CA ASP A 104 18.42 -31.72 32.15
C ASP A 104 16.89 -31.62 32.06
N THR A 105 16.31 -32.06 30.94
CA THR A 105 14.89 -31.85 30.63
C THR A 105 14.05 -33.13 30.70
N LYS A 106 14.68 -34.29 30.95
CA LYS A 106 14.03 -35.62 30.95
C LYS A 106 13.25 -35.89 29.65
N GLY A 107 13.75 -35.37 28.53
CA GLY A 107 13.14 -35.52 27.20
C GLY A 107 11.88 -34.69 26.94
N LYS A 108 11.55 -33.69 27.78
CA LYS A 108 10.41 -32.79 27.55
C LYS A 108 10.84 -31.56 26.73
N GLY A 109 10.08 -31.25 25.68
CA GLY A 109 10.31 -30.09 24.80
C GLY A 109 11.06 -30.45 23.51
N GLN A 110 11.35 -29.45 22.67
CA GLN A 110 12.22 -29.63 21.51
C GLN A 110 13.66 -29.25 21.87
N LEU A 111 14.64 -30.03 21.40
CA LEU A 111 16.07 -29.77 21.62
C LEU A 111 16.48 -28.36 21.16
N SER A 112 15.94 -27.92 20.02
CA SER A 112 16.18 -26.59 19.45
C SER A 112 15.74 -25.46 20.38
N ASP A 113 14.59 -25.60 21.03
CA ASP A 113 14.01 -24.58 21.91
C ASP A 113 14.84 -24.45 23.19
N TRP A 114 15.24 -25.59 23.75
CA TRP A 114 16.10 -25.63 24.93
C TRP A 114 17.47 -25.00 24.63
N LEU A 115 18.11 -25.38 23.51
CA LEU A 115 19.38 -24.80 23.08
C LEU A 115 19.28 -23.29 22.81
N ALA A 116 18.23 -22.87 22.10
CA ALA A 116 17.98 -21.46 21.82
C ALA A 116 17.88 -20.64 23.11
N SER A 117 17.16 -21.15 24.11
CA SER A 117 17.06 -20.50 25.42
C SER A 117 18.39 -20.41 26.17
N LEU A 118 19.22 -21.46 26.08
CA LEU A 118 20.54 -21.51 26.73
C LEU A 118 21.54 -20.56 26.08
N LEU A 119 21.49 -20.42 24.74
CA LEU A 119 22.27 -19.44 24.00
C LEU A 119 21.82 -18.02 24.34
N ALA A 120 20.51 -17.76 24.36
CA ALA A 120 19.96 -16.44 24.65
C ALA A 120 20.32 -15.93 26.06
N GLN A 121 20.41 -16.81 27.06
CA GLN A 121 20.81 -16.42 28.43
C GLN A 121 22.24 -15.85 28.53
N LYS A 122 23.14 -16.26 27.63
CA LYS A 122 24.55 -15.83 27.61
C LYS A 122 24.83 -14.75 26.58
N LEU A 123 23.79 -14.31 25.88
CA LEU A 123 23.82 -13.25 24.87
C LEU A 123 23.55 -11.90 25.53
N ASP A 124 24.36 -10.91 25.19
CA ASP A 124 24.19 -9.51 25.62
C ASP A 124 24.29 -8.60 24.40
N VAL A 125 23.13 -8.16 23.91
CA VAL A 125 23.02 -7.31 22.73
C VAL A 125 22.82 -5.86 23.18
N LYS A 126 23.71 -4.97 22.73
CA LYS A 126 23.68 -3.56 23.12
C LYS A 126 23.85 -2.64 21.91
N PRO A 127 23.10 -1.53 21.84
CA PRO A 127 23.37 -0.50 20.86
C PRO A 127 24.61 0.29 21.29
N ALA A 128 25.47 0.64 20.34
CA ALA A 128 26.56 1.56 20.60
C ALA A 128 26.02 3.00 20.72
N ARG A 129 26.49 3.73 21.73
CA ARG A 129 26.00 5.09 22.04
C ARG A 129 26.11 6.00 20.81
N ASP A 130 25.02 6.71 20.51
CA ASP A 130 24.94 7.70 19.43
C ASP A 130 25.33 7.17 18.04
N SER A 131 25.09 5.87 17.78
CA SER A 131 25.44 5.25 16.49
C SER A 131 24.42 4.19 16.07
N ASN A 132 24.40 3.87 14.77
CA ASN A 132 23.55 2.80 14.21
C ASN A 132 24.25 1.44 14.23
N VAL A 133 25.06 1.19 15.25
CA VAL A 133 25.84 -0.04 15.39
C VAL A 133 25.29 -0.87 16.55
N ILE A 134 25.02 -2.13 16.29
CA ILE A 134 24.59 -3.11 17.30
C ILE A 134 25.77 -4.01 17.62
N SER A 135 26.14 -4.08 18.90
CA SER A 135 27.16 -5.00 19.40
C SER A 135 26.48 -6.26 19.94
N ILE A 136 26.83 -7.41 19.37
CA ILE A 136 26.37 -8.73 19.78
C ILE A 136 27.49 -9.36 20.58
N ASN A 137 27.31 -9.45 21.91
CA ASN A 137 28.31 -10.03 22.80
C ASN A 137 27.84 -11.41 23.27
N TYR A 138 28.67 -12.43 23.09
CA TYR A 138 28.39 -13.76 23.61
C TYR A 138 29.47 -14.18 24.61
N THR A 139 29.06 -14.67 25.78
CA THR A 139 30.00 -15.08 26.83
C THR A 139 30.02 -16.60 26.99
N GLY A 140 31.17 -17.22 26.70
CA GLY A 140 31.38 -18.66 26.75
C GLY A 140 32.60 -19.06 27.60
N THR A 141 32.77 -20.36 27.85
CA THR A 141 33.98 -20.90 28.50
C THR A 141 35.12 -21.15 27.51
N ASP A 142 34.77 -21.36 26.24
CA ASP A 142 35.71 -21.54 25.14
C ASP A 142 35.72 -20.26 24.26
N PRO A 143 36.88 -19.62 24.05
CA PRO A 143 36.98 -18.40 23.24
C PRO A 143 36.61 -18.62 21.77
N ASP A 144 36.93 -19.78 21.19
CA ASP A 144 36.63 -20.08 19.79
C ASP A 144 35.14 -20.28 19.58
N PHE A 145 34.51 -21.07 20.46
CA PHE A 145 33.06 -21.22 20.47
C PHE A 145 32.35 -19.88 20.70
N ALA A 146 32.84 -19.03 21.60
CA ALA A 146 32.21 -17.75 21.85
C ALA A 146 32.20 -16.84 20.62
N ALA A 147 33.31 -16.80 19.86
CA ALA A 147 33.40 -16.06 18.61
C ALA A 147 32.50 -16.66 17.52
N ALA A 148 32.48 -17.99 17.40
CA ALA A 148 31.62 -18.69 16.44
C ALA A 148 30.13 -18.40 16.70
N VAL A 149 29.69 -18.42 17.95
CA VAL A 149 28.30 -18.10 18.32
C VAL A 149 27.96 -16.64 18.04
N ALA A 150 28.82 -15.68 18.40
CA ALA A 150 28.57 -14.27 18.12
C ALA A 150 28.46 -13.97 16.60
N ASN A 151 29.33 -14.60 15.79
CA ASN A 151 29.25 -14.51 14.33
C ASN A 151 27.99 -15.18 13.77
N ALA A 152 27.62 -16.35 14.31
CA ALA A 152 26.40 -17.04 13.92
C ALA A 152 25.14 -16.21 14.22
N PHE A 153 25.07 -15.54 15.38
CA PHE A 153 23.98 -14.61 15.70
C PHE A 153 23.90 -13.46 14.69
N SER A 154 25.05 -12.95 14.26
CA SER A 154 25.11 -11.87 13.26
C SER A 154 24.53 -12.31 11.92
N GLN A 155 24.94 -13.48 11.43
CA GLN A 155 24.44 -14.06 10.19
C GLN A 155 22.95 -14.43 10.29
N ALA A 156 22.56 -15.14 11.35
CA ALA A 156 21.19 -15.57 11.57
C ALA A 156 20.22 -14.38 11.66
N TYR A 157 20.64 -13.29 12.29
CA TYR A 157 19.84 -12.07 12.33
C TYR A 157 19.68 -11.43 10.94
N MET A 158 20.75 -11.37 10.14
CA MET A 158 20.64 -10.86 8.76
C MET A 158 19.68 -11.71 7.92
N ASP A 159 19.76 -13.03 8.02
CA ASP A 159 18.89 -13.96 7.30
C ASP A 159 17.44 -13.86 7.76
N VAL A 160 17.20 -13.78 9.08
CA VAL A 160 15.85 -13.60 9.63
C VAL A 160 15.28 -12.24 9.27
N ASN A 161 16.07 -11.18 9.29
CA ASN A 161 15.61 -9.84 8.89
C ASN A 161 15.24 -9.81 7.41
N LEU A 162 16.06 -10.43 6.55
CA LEU A 162 15.76 -10.60 5.14
C LEU A 162 14.45 -11.37 4.95
N ASP A 163 14.29 -12.50 5.63
CA ASP A 163 13.08 -13.31 5.51
C ASP A 163 11.82 -12.59 6.03
N LEU A 164 11.92 -11.81 7.11
CA LEU A 164 10.82 -10.97 7.60
C LEU A 164 10.37 -9.92 6.56
N ARG A 165 11.29 -9.44 5.71
CA ARG A 165 10.97 -8.53 4.59
C ARG A 165 10.44 -9.28 3.37
N LEU A 166 11.05 -10.41 3.02
CA LEU A 166 10.70 -11.17 1.82
C LEU A 166 9.41 -11.98 1.97
N ALA A 167 9.07 -12.46 3.16
CA ALA A 167 7.92 -13.35 3.35
C ALA A 167 6.57 -12.69 2.96
N PRO A 168 6.25 -11.45 3.41
CA PRO A 168 5.06 -10.75 2.93
C PRO A 168 5.12 -10.45 1.43
N ALA A 169 6.29 -10.06 0.91
CA ALA A 169 6.46 -9.77 -0.52
C ALA A 169 6.21 -11.01 -1.40
N ARG A 170 6.69 -12.19 -0.98
CA ARG A 170 6.41 -13.47 -1.65
C ARG A 170 4.92 -13.82 -1.64
N GLN A 171 4.24 -13.61 -0.51
CA GLN A 171 2.81 -13.84 -0.40
C GLN A 171 2.01 -12.89 -1.30
N TYR A 172 2.37 -11.60 -1.32
CA TYR A 172 1.76 -10.62 -2.21
C TYR A 172 2.04 -10.92 -3.69
N ALA A 173 3.26 -11.32 -4.03
CA ALA A 173 3.61 -11.72 -5.39
C ALA A 173 2.74 -12.89 -5.85
N ALA A 174 2.63 -13.95 -5.04
CA ALA A 174 1.78 -15.10 -5.34
C ALA A 174 0.31 -14.68 -5.52
N PHE A 175 -0.22 -13.87 -4.61
CA PHE A 175 -1.58 -13.35 -4.69
C PHE A 175 -1.82 -12.54 -5.97
N PHE A 176 -0.97 -11.55 -6.28
CA PHE A 176 -1.14 -10.71 -7.46
C PHE A 176 -0.92 -11.47 -8.77
N VAL A 177 -0.04 -12.47 -8.81
CA VAL A 177 0.11 -13.36 -9.97
C VAL A 177 -1.18 -14.13 -10.23
N GLU A 178 -1.82 -14.66 -9.18
CA GLU A 178 -3.10 -15.36 -9.31
C GLU A 178 -4.22 -14.42 -9.78
N GLN A 179 -4.31 -13.21 -9.19
CA GLN A 179 -5.28 -12.20 -9.61
C GLN A 179 -5.05 -11.72 -11.04
N ALA A 180 -3.80 -11.51 -11.46
CA ALA A 180 -3.46 -11.12 -12.82
C ALA A 180 -3.84 -12.23 -13.82
N LYS A 181 -3.67 -13.51 -13.47
CA LYS A 181 -4.15 -14.62 -14.29
C LYS A 181 -5.67 -14.60 -14.43
N ALA A 182 -6.40 -14.46 -13.32
CA ALA A 182 -7.86 -14.37 -13.35
C ALA A 182 -8.36 -13.15 -14.16
N ALA A 183 -7.65 -12.02 -14.10
CA ALA A 183 -7.96 -10.83 -14.90
C ALA A 183 -7.68 -11.03 -16.39
N ARG A 184 -6.59 -11.74 -16.74
CA ARG A 184 -6.31 -12.15 -18.12
C ARG A 184 -7.42 -13.04 -18.68
N ASP A 185 -7.86 -14.03 -17.91
CA ASP A 185 -8.93 -14.94 -18.34
C ASP A 185 -10.24 -14.16 -18.59
N LYS A 186 -10.56 -13.18 -17.73
CA LYS A 186 -11.71 -12.27 -17.95
C LYS A 186 -11.57 -11.42 -19.20
N LEU A 187 -10.37 -10.88 -19.46
CA LEU A 187 -10.09 -10.11 -20.68
C LEU A 187 -10.27 -10.96 -21.93
N GLU A 188 -9.77 -12.19 -21.93
CA GLU A 188 -9.92 -13.13 -23.06
C GLU A 188 -11.40 -13.46 -23.31
N VAL A 189 -12.17 -13.71 -22.24
CA VAL A 189 -13.62 -13.92 -22.34
C VAL A 189 -14.32 -12.70 -22.95
N ALA A 190 -14.01 -11.48 -22.48
CA ALA A 190 -14.61 -10.24 -23.01
C ALA A 190 -14.28 -10.04 -24.49
N GLN A 191 -13.02 -10.25 -24.88
CA GLN A 191 -12.58 -10.19 -26.28
C GLN A 191 -13.29 -11.22 -27.15
N LYS A 192 -13.45 -12.46 -26.66
CA LYS A 192 -14.16 -13.53 -27.36
C LYS A 192 -15.64 -13.21 -27.54
N VAL A 193 -16.30 -12.64 -26.53
CA VAL A 193 -17.71 -12.20 -26.62
C VAL A 193 -17.86 -11.14 -27.71
N MET A 194 -17.01 -10.11 -27.72
CA MET A 194 -17.04 -9.06 -28.75
C MET A 194 -16.79 -9.62 -30.15
N SER A 195 -15.77 -10.47 -30.29
CA SER A 195 -15.44 -11.10 -31.57
C SER A 195 -16.59 -11.97 -32.09
N THR A 196 -17.20 -12.78 -31.23
CA THR A 196 -18.36 -13.61 -31.58
C THR A 196 -19.55 -12.75 -31.99
N TYR A 197 -19.81 -11.66 -31.26
CA TYR A 197 -20.87 -10.71 -31.59
C TYR A 197 -20.64 -10.04 -32.95
N GLN A 198 -19.41 -9.65 -33.26
CA GLN A 198 -19.04 -9.10 -34.57
C GLN A 198 -19.21 -10.12 -35.69
N GLN A 199 -18.80 -11.38 -35.47
CA GLN A 199 -18.94 -12.47 -36.45
C GLN A 199 -20.41 -12.80 -36.74
N VAL A 200 -21.22 -13.00 -35.70
CA VAL A 200 -22.66 -13.35 -35.83
C VAL A 200 -23.45 -12.25 -36.52
N ASN A 201 -23.12 -10.98 -36.24
CA ASN A 201 -23.80 -9.84 -36.85
C ASN A 201 -23.15 -9.35 -38.15
N GLY A 202 -22.07 -9.99 -38.63
CA GLY A 202 -21.37 -9.59 -39.86
C GLY A 202 -20.81 -8.17 -39.81
N ILE A 203 -20.33 -7.72 -38.64
CA ILE A 203 -19.88 -6.35 -38.41
C ILE A 203 -18.39 -6.25 -38.71
N THR A 204 -18.04 -5.85 -39.93
CA THR A 204 -16.65 -5.55 -40.34
C THR A 204 -16.41 -4.05 -40.53
N THR A 205 -17.45 -3.29 -40.90
CA THR A 205 -17.44 -1.83 -41.16
C THR A 205 -18.73 -1.17 -40.66
N ALA A 206 -19.03 -1.31 -39.36
CA ALA A 206 -20.29 -0.80 -38.78
C ALA A 206 -20.48 0.71 -38.94
N ASP A 207 -19.42 1.52 -38.81
CA ASP A 207 -19.53 2.98 -38.81
C ASP A 207 -19.90 3.52 -40.21
N GLU A 208 -19.27 3.05 -41.29
CA GLU A 208 -19.57 3.52 -42.65
C GLU A 208 -21.00 3.17 -43.10
N ARG A 209 -21.48 1.98 -42.71
CA ARG A 209 -22.85 1.54 -43.04
C ARG A 209 -23.91 2.36 -42.32
N MET A 210 -23.64 2.76 -41.07
CA MET A 210 -24.54 3.60 -40.29
C MET A 210 -24.71 4.98 -40.91
N ASP A 211 -23.60 5.62 -41.28
CA ASP A 211 -23.60 6.97 -41.84
C ASP A 211 -24.37 7.00 -43.16
N TYR A 212 -24.19 5.98 -44.00
CA TYR A 212 -24.95 5.83 -45.25
C TYR A 212 -26.46 5.68 -45.01
N GLU A 213 -26.89 4.79 -44.10
CA GLU A 213 -28.32 4.58 -43.83
C GLU A 213 -28.98 5.81 -43.18
N THR A 214 -28.23 6.55 -42.36
CA THR A 214 -28.67 7.81 -41.75
C THR A 214 -28.80 8.92 -42.78
N ALA A 215 -27.82 9.07 -43.68
CA ALA A 215 -27.91 10.03 -44.79
C ALA A 215 -29.12 9.74 -45.69
N ARG A 216 -29.35 8.46 -46.02
CA ARG A 216 -30.50 8.04 -46.83
C ARG A 216 -31.84 8.22 -46.10
N LEU A 217 -31.88 8.11 -44.77
CA LEU A 217 -33.06 8.45 -43.96
C LEU A 217 -33.39 9.95 -44.04
N ASN A 218 -32.38 10.80 -43.91
CA ASN A 218 -32.55 12.26 -44.00
C ASN A 218 -33.02 12.68 -45.40
N GLU A 219 -32.44 12.09 -46.45
CA GLU A 219 -32.86 12.32 -47.84
C GLU A 219 -34.32 11.90 -48.06
N THR A 220 -34.70 10.68 -47.64
CA THR A 220 -36.07 10.18 -47.78
C THR A 220 -37.07 11.05 -46.99
N SER A 221 -36.67 11.53 -45.80
CA SER A 221 -37.49 12.44 -44.99
C SER A 221 -37.67 13.79 -45.67
N SER A 222 -36.63 14.32 -46.32
CA SER A 222 -36.71 15.56 -47.10
C SER A 222 -37.69 15.40 -48.27
N GLN A 223 -37.55 14.31 -49.05
CA GLN A 223 -38.45 14.00 -50.16
C GLN A 223 -39.90 13.84 -49.72
N HIS A 224 -40.14 13.19 -48.58
CA HIS A 224 -41.49 13.05 -48.00
C HIS A 224 -42.10 14.42 -47.68
N THR A 225 -41.35 15.31 -47.01
CA THR A 225 -41.83 16.67 -46.67
C THR A 225 -42.21 17.48 -47.92
N VAL A 226 -41.39 17.41 -48.97
CA VAL A 226 -41.69 18.08 -50.25
C VAL A 226 -42.99 17.54 -50.86
N VAL A 227 -43.14 16.22 -50.95
CA VAL A 227 -44.35 15.58 -51.51
C VAL A 227 -45.58 15.83 -50.64
N GLN A 228 -45.44 15.85 -49.32
CA GLN A 228 -46.50 16.16 -48.38
C GLN A 228 -46.99 17.61 -48.55
N GLY A 229 -46.07 18.56 -48.76
CA GLY A 229 -46.39 19.95 -49.09
C GLY A 229 -47.20 20.07 -50.38
N LEU A 230 -46.74 19.42 -51.46
CA LEU A 230 -47.46 19.40 -52.75
C LEU A 230 -48.84 18.73 -52.63
N THR A 231 -48.96 17.66 -51.85
CA THR A 231 -50.23 16.97 -51.62
C THR A 231 -51.19 17.85 -50.82
N THR A 232 -50.69 18.59 -49.83
CA THR A 232 -51.50 19.53 -49.03
C THR A 232 -51.98 20.72 -49.87
N ASP A 233 -51.15 21.23 -50.77
CA ASP A 233 -51.54 22.26 -51.75
C ASP A 233 -52.66 21.75 -52.67
N SER A 234 -52.45 20.59 -53.30
CA SER A 234 -53.48 19.97 -54.18
C SER A 234 -54.78 19.63 -53.43
N GLN A 235 -54.70 19.26 -52.15
CA GLN A 235 -55.87 19.03 -51.30
C GLN A 235 -56.65 20.32 -51.07
N SER A 236 -55.96 21.42 -50.76
CA SER A 236 -56.56 22.73 -50.57
C SER A 236 -57.26 23.20 -51.85
N LYS A 237 -56.59 23.05 -53.00
CA LYS A 237 -57.15 23.33 -54.33
C LYS A 237 -58.39 22.50 -54.63
N ARG A 238 -58.39 21.20 -54.27
CA ARG A 238 -59.56 20.33 -54.43
C ARG A 238 -60.73 20.75 -53.54
N MET A 239 -60.47 21.13 -52.29
CA MET A 239 -61.54 21.58 -51.39
C MET A 239 -62.14 22.91 -51.89
N ALA A 240 -61.32 23.82 -52.41
CA ALA A 240 -61.77 25.05 -53.05
C ALA A 240 -62.57 24.80 -54.35
N ALA A 241 -62.19 23.78 -55.14
CA ALA A 241 -62.91 23.39 -56.35
C ALA A 241 -64.35 22.92 -56.11
N ARG A 242 -64.67 22.43 -54.90
CA ARG A 242 -66.03 22.04 -54.50
C ARG A 242 -66.90 23.22 -54.06
N ALA A 243 -66.33 24.40 -53.85
CA ALA A 243 -67.00 25.56 -53.29
C ALA A 243 -67.34 26.65 -54.34
N ASP A 244 -67.34 26.33 -55.64
CA ASP A 244 -67.60 27.23 -56.79
C ASP A 244 -66.74 28.52 -56.89
N THR A 245 -65.79 28.69 -55.97
CA THR A 245 -64.98 29.90 -55.73
C THR A 245 -63.53 29.71 -56.20
N MET A 246 -63.37 28.97 -57.30
CA MET A 246 -62.08 28.42 -57.70
C MET A 246 -61.11 29.49 -58.25
N ALA A 247 -60.12 29.91 -57.44
CA ALA A 247 -59.07 30.87 -57.82
C ALA A 247 -58.24 30.42 -59.03
N GLU A 248 -58.01 29.11 -59.20
CA GLU A 248 -57.21 28.54 -60.30
C GLU A 248 -58.01 28.47 -61.62
N VAL A 249 -59.34 28.26 -61.55
CA VAL A 249 -60.26 28.43 -62.69
C VAL A 249 -60.52 29.90 -63.00
N MET A 250 -60.38 30.79 -62.02
CA MET A 250 -60.34 32.24 -62.25
C MET A 250 -58.98 32.73 -62.77
N GLN A 251 -57.92 31.91 -62.73
CA GLN A 251 -56.60 32.27 -63.25
C GLN A 251 -56.33 31.66 -64.63
N SER A 252 -57.09 30.65 -65.06
CA SER A 252 -56.98 30.12 -66.42
C SER A 252 -57.47 31.16 -67.46
N PRO A 253 -56.62 31.60 -68.41
CA PRO A 253 -57.00 32.59 -69.41
C PRO A 253 -58.17 32.13 -70.30
N LEU A 254 -58.28 30.82 -70.52
CA LEU A 254 -59.32 30.22 -71.36
C LEU A 254 -60.70 30.26 -70.67
N THR A 255 -60.78 29.90 -69.39
CA THR A 255 -62.04 29.94 -68.63
C THR A 255 -62.50 31.37 -68.38
N ASN A 256 -61.56 32.31 -68.17
CA ASN A 256 -61.87 33.74 -68.11
C ASN A 256 -62.40 34.27 -69.46
N GLY A 257 -61.80 33.84 -70.57
CA GLY A 257 -62.29 34.14 -71.92
C GLY A 257 -63.73 33.66 -72.12
N ILE A 258 -63.99 32.38 -71.85
CA ILE A 258 -65.33 31.77 -71.98
C ILE A 258 -66.34 32.44 -71.05
N LYS A 259 -65.99 32.78 -69.80
CA LYS A 259 -66.88 33.51 -68.89
C LYS A 259 -67.20 34.92 -69.41
N ALA A 260 -66.22 35.62 -69.97
CA ALA A 260 -66.46 36.93 -70.57
C ALA A 260 -67.35 36.83 -71.83
N ASP A 261 -67.18 35.78 -72.64
CA ASP A 261 -68.05 35.48 -73.78
C ASP A 261 -69.47 35.12 -73.34
N ILE A 262 -69.63 34.31 -72.30
CA ILE A 262 -70.93 33.99 -71.69
C ILE A 262 -71.62 35.27 -71.22
N ALA A 263 -70.93 36.14 -70.47
CA ALA A 263 -71.52 37.40 -70.00
C ALA A 263 -71.94 38.32 -71.16
N ARG A 264 -71.14 38.39 -72.24
CA ARG A 264 -71.51 39.12 -73.46
C ARG A 264 -72.72 38.50 -74.16
N MET A 265 -72.79 37.17 -74.25
CA MET A 265 -73.89 36.46 -74.91
C MET A 265 -75.18 36.51 -74.08
N GLU A 266 -75.10 36.47 -72.75
CA GLU A 266 -76.22 36.69 -71.84
C GLU A 266 -76.81 38.10 -72.02
N GLY A 267 -75.95 39.12 -72.18
CA GLY A 267 -76.39 40.48 -72.52
C GLY A 267 -77.13 40.55 -73.86
N LYS A 268 -76.60 39.91 -74.91
CA LYS A 268 -77.26 39.82 -76.23
C LYS A 268 -78.57 39.04 -76.20
N LEU A 269 -78.64 37.96 -75.42
CA LEU A 269 -79.85 37.19 -75.21
C LEU A 269 -80.92 38.03 -74.49
N ALA A 270 -80.54 38.79 -73.46
CA ALA A 270 -81.45 39.69 -72.77
C ALA A 270 -82.01 40.77 -73.70
N ASP A 271 -81.16 41.41 -74.50
CA ASP A 271 -81.55 42.45 -75.47
C ASP A 271 -82.46 41.91 -76.59
N SER A 272 -82.10 40.78 -77.19
CA SER A 272 -82.91 40.12 -78.23
C SER A 272 -84.24 39.59 -77.70
N ASN A 273 -84.30 39.15 -76.44
CA ASN A 273 -85.55 38.72 -75.81
C ASN A 273 -86.50 39.90 -75.54
N ILE A 274 -85.97 41.10 -75.23
CA ILE A 274 -86.76 42.33 -75.06
C ILE A 274 -87.27 42.86 -76.42
N THR A 275 -86.45 42.81 -77.46
CA THR A 275 -86.76 43.42 -78.77
C THR A 275 -87.51 42.51 -79.75
N LEU A 276 -87.18 41.21 -79.80
CA LEU A 276 -87.68 40.27 -80.81
C LEU A 276 -88.67 39.23 -80.23
N GLY A 277 -88.74 39.11 -78.90
CA GLY A 277 -89.59 38.15 -78.20
C GLY A 277 -89.03 36.73 -78.14
N LYS A 278 -89.55 35.94 -77.20
CA LYS A 278 -88.97 34.65 -76.77
C LYS A 278 -88.96 33.54 -77.83
N ASN A 279 -89.83 33.62 -78.83
CA ASN A 279 -90.00 32.59 -79.87
C ASN A 279 -89.37 32.97 -81.23
N HIS A 280 -88.61 34.07 -81.31
CA HIS A 280 -87.98 34.49 -82.56
C HIS A 280 -86.79 33.59 -82.94
N PRO A 281 -86.57 33.26 -84.22
CA PRO A 281 -85.46 32.38 -84.64
C PRO A 281 -84.07 32.84 -84.18
N GLN A 282 -83.87 34.15 -83.99
CA GLN A 282 -82.60 34.71 -83.52
C GLN A 282 -82.40 34.57 -82.00
N THR A 283 -83.47 34.61 -81.19
CA THR A 283 -83.39 34.42 -79.73
C THR A 283 -83.12 32.95 -79.39
N LEU A 284 -83.75 32.01 -80.10
CA LEU A 284 -83.48 30.57 -79.99
C LEU A 284 -82.03 30.21 -80.37
N ARG A 285 -81.47 30.85 -81.41
CA ARG A 285 -80.05 30.67 -81.78
C ARG A 285 -79.12 31.18 -80.67
N ALA A 286 -79.35 32.40 -80.18
CA ALA A 286 -78.57 32.96 -79.08
C ALA A 286 -78.67 32.11 -77.80
N GLU A 287 -79.83 31.52 -77.51
CA GLU A 287 -80.02 30.58 -76.40
C GLU A 287 -79.20 29.30 -76.58
N SER A 288 -79.18 28.73 -77.79
CA SER A 288 -78.37 27.54 -78.10
C SER A 288 -76.86 27.81 -78.06
N GLU A 289 -76.42 28.99 -78.52
CA GLU A 289 -75.02 29.42 -78.46
C GLU A 289 -74.58 29.65 -77.02
N LEU A 290 -75.43 30.28 -76.20
CA LEU A 290 -75.20 30.44 -74.77
C LEU A 290 -75.13 29.09 -74.04
N ALA A 291 -76.05 28.17 -74.36
CA ALA A 291 -76.05 26.82 -73.80
C ALA A 291 -74.78 26.06 -74.19
N ALA A 292 -74.32 26.17 -75.44
CA ALA A 292 -73.07 25.58 -75.91
C ALA A 292 -71.84 26.15 -75.18
N MET A 293 -71.76 27.47 -74.98
CA MET A 293 -70.68 28.10 -74.21
C MET A 293 -70.69 27.68 -72.73
N LYS A 294 -71.86 27.57 -72.11
CA LYS A 294 -72.01 27.05 -70.73
C LYS A 294 -71.57 25.58 -70.63
N ALA A 295 -71.94 24.75 -71.60
CA ALA A 295 -71.48 23.36 -71.67
C ALA A 295 -69.96 23.24 -71.88
N GLN A 296 -69.38 24.14 -72.69
CA GLN A 296 -67.93 24.22 -72.88
C GLN A 296 -67.21 24.65 -71.60
N LEU A 297 -67.73 25.65 -70.88
CA LEU A 297 -67.21 26.07 -69.57
C LEU A 297 -67.26 24.92 -68.55
N ALA A 298 -68.38 24.19 -68.49
CA ALA A 298 -68.54 23.04 -67.60
C ALA A 298 -67.54 21.92 -67.92
N THR A 299 -67.30 21.64 -69.21
CA THR A 299 -66.32 20.66 -69.67
C THR A 299 -64.90 21.07 -69.28
N GLU A 300 -64.53 22.33 -69.49
CA GLU A 300 -63.20 22.83 -69.15
C GLU A 300 -62.96 22.88 -67.64
N THR A 301 -63.98 23.29 -66.87
CA THR A 301 -63.97 23.22 -65.41
C THR A 301 -63.80 21.77 -64.93
N GLN A 302 -64.51 20.81 -65.52
CA GLN A 302 -64.39 19.38 -65.19
C GLN A 302 -63.00 18.81 -65.51
N LYS A 303 -62.35 19.25 -66.60
CA LYS A 303 -60.96 18.88 -66.90
C LYS A 303 -59.99 19.41 -65.84
N ILE A 304 -60.17 20.65 -65.39
CA ILE A 304 -59.32 21.25 -64.36
C ILE A 304 -59.51 20.54 -63.01
N THR A 305 -60.76 20.28 -62.60
CA THR A 305 -61.03 19.58 -61.34
C THR A 305 -60.54 18.12 -61.37
N SER A 306 -60.69 17.41 -62.50
CA SER A 306 -60.16 16.05 -62.65
C SER A 306 -58.63 16.00 -62.70
N SER A 307 -57.97 17.02 -63.25
CA SER A 307 -56.51 17.17 -63.19
C SER A 307 -56.01 17.39 -61.76
N ILE A 308 -56.69 18.26 -60.99
CA ILE A 308 -56.38 18.49 -59.56
C ILE A 308 -56.60 17.21 -58.75
N GLU A 309 -57.71 16.49 -58.98
CA GLU A 309 -57.98 15.21 -58.30
C GLU A 309 -56.91 14.16 -58.65
N THR A 310 -56.51 14.05 -59.92
CA THR A 310 -55.44 13.14 -60.35
C THR A 310 -54.12 13.49 -59.67
N THR A 311 -53.77 14.78 -59.62
CA THR A 311 -52.56 15.28 -58.95
C THR A 311 -52.57 14.95 -57.46
N TYR A 312 -53.70 15.15 -56.79
CA TYR A 312 -53.87 14.80 -55.38
C TYR A 312 -53.72 13.28 -55.15
N GLN A 313 -54.36 12.44 -55.97
CA GLN A 313 -54.28 10.98 -55.81
C GLN A 313 -52.86 10.45 -56.04
N VAL A 314 -52.16 10.95 -57.07
CA VAL A 314 -50.75 10.64 -57.32
C VAL A 314 -49.87 11.10 -56.16
N GLY A 315 -50.07 12.32 -55.66
CA GLY A 315 -49.38 12.86 -54.49
C GLY A 315 -49.59 11.98 -53.25
N LYS A 316 -50.85 11.60 -52.98
CA LYS A 316 -51.22 10.75 -51.84
C LYS A 316 -50.63 9.35 -51.93
N GLN A 317 -50.60 8.75 -53.12
CA GLN A 317 -49.96 7.46 -53.33
C GLN A 317 -48.45 7.54 -53.09
N ARG A 318 -47.79 8.59 -53.59
CA ARG A 318 -46.36 8.83 -53.40
C ARG A 318 -46.01 9.10 -51.95
N GLU A 319 -46.84 9.86 -51.23
CA GLU A 319 -46.71 10.08 -49.79
C GLU A 319 -46.77 8.75 -49.02
N ARG A 320 -47.76 7.88 -49.28
CA ARG A 320 -47.86 6.55 -48.65
C ARG A 320 -46.64 5.68 -48.95
N GLN A 321 -46.15 5.69 -50.18
CA GLN A 321 -44.95 4.95 -50.56
C GLN A 321 -43.71 5.46 -49.79
N LEU A 322 -43.52 6.78 -49.77
CA LEU A 322 -42.40 7.41 -49.05
C LEU A 322 -42.48 7.16 -47.55
N GLN A 323 -43.68 7.22 -46.97
CA GLN A 323 -43.94 6.90 -45.57
C GLN A 323 -43.56 5.45 -45.25
N GLY A 324 -43.91 4.50 -46.12
CA GLY A 324 -43.50 3.09 -45.99
C GLY A 324 -41.99 2.91 -46.06
N THR A 325 -41.32 3.57 -47.01
CA THR A 325 -39.85 3.53 -47.11
C THR A 325 -39.17 4.17 -45.91
N LEU A 326 -39.71 5.29 -45.41
CA LEU A 326 -39.19 5.99 -44.25
C LEU A 326 -39.29 5.14 -42.98
N ALA A 327 -40.42 4.45 -42.78
CA ALA A 327 -40.60 3.53 -41.65
C ALA A 327 -39.59 2.37 -41.70
N GLY A 328 -39.38 1.75 -42.87
CA GLY A 328 -38.39 0.69 -43.04
C GLY A 328 -36.95 1.17 -42.85
N GLN A 329 -36.63 2.36 -43.36
CA GLN A 329 -35.33 3.01 -43.20
C GLN A 329 -35.05 3.34 -41.72
N LYS A 330 -36.04 3.90 -41.02
CA LYS A 330 -35.96 4.20 -39.59
C LYS A 330 -35.73 2.93 -38.76
N ALA A 331 -36.42 1.84 -39.08
CA ALA A 331 -36.20 0.56 -38.42
C ALA A 331 -34.77 0.02 -38.61
N ARG A 332 -34.20 0.17 -39.81
CA ARG A 332 -32.79 -0.22 -40.08
C ARG A 332 -31.81 0.62 -39.25
N VAL A 333 -31.96 1.94 -39.22
CA VAL A 333 -31.10 2.84 -38.44
C VAL A 333 -31.19 2.53 -36.94
N LEU A 334 -32.38 2.26 -36.42
CA LEU A 334 -32.57 1.87 -35.01
C LEU A 334 -31.88 0.54 -34.67
N LEU A 335 -31.96 -0.46 -35.56
CA LEU A 335 -31.26 -1.74 -35.38
C LEU A 335 -29.74 -1.54 -35.35
N LEU A 336 -29.20 -0.78 -36.31
CA LEU A 336 -27.77 -0.48 -36.36
C LEU A 336 -27.33 0.28 -35.10
N ASN A 337 -28.16 1.18 -34.56
CA ASN A 337 -27.84 1.94 -33.35
C ASN A 337 -27.76 1.01 -32.16
N LYS A 338 -28.74 0.10 -32.02
CA LYS A 338 -28.73 -0.92 -30.98
C LYS A 338 -27.45 -1.78 -31.05
N GLN A 339 -27.05 -2.22 -32.25
CA GLN A 339 -25.83 -3.01 -32.42
C GLN A 339 -24.56 -2.22 -32.06
N ARG A 340 -24.51 -0.93 -32.43
CA ARG A 340 -23.41 -0.03 -32.08
C ARG A 340 -23.32 0.19 -30.57
N ASP A 341 -24.45 0.39 -29.91
CA ASP A 341 -24.50 0.59 -28.46
C ASP A 341 -24.04 -0.67 -27.71
N GLU A 342 -24.48 -1.85 -28.13
CA GLU A 342 -24.00 -3.14 -27.60
C GLU A 342 -22.49 -3.33 -27.81
N LEU A 343 -21.96 -3.00 -28.99
CA LEU A 343 -20.51 -3.02 -29.25
C LEU A 343 -19.73 -2.04 -28.38
N ASN A 344 -20.27 -0.84 -28.14
CA ASN A 344 -19.63 0.15 -27.29
C ASN A 344 -19.58 -0.31 -25.82
N VAL A 345 -20.60 -1.03 -25.34
CA VAL A 345 -20.57 -1.67 -24.02
C VAL A 345 -19.44 -2.70 -23.98
N MET A 346 -19.39 -3.63 -24.94
CA MET A 346 -18.35 -4.67 -24.99
C MET A 346 -16.94 -4.08 -25.09
N ARG A 347 -16.75 -3.00 -25.85
CA ARG A 347 -15.47 -2.28 -25.94
C ARG A 347 -15.05 -1.71 -24.58
N ARG A 348 -15.96 -1.05 -23.86
CA ARG A 348 -15.69 -0.55 -22.51
C ARG A 348 -15.37 -1.68 -21.52
N ASP A 349 -16.03 -2.82 -21.65
CA ASP A 349 -15.74 -3.99 -20.81
C ASP A 349 -14.33 -4.54 -21.08
N ILE A 350 -13.91 -4.59 -22.34
CA ILE A 350 -12.53 -4.98 -22.72
C ILE A 350 -11.53 -3.96 -22.17
N GLU A 351 -11.75 -2.66 -22.36
CA GLU A 351 -10.86 -1.61 -21.85
C GLU A 351 -10.73 -1.68 -20.32
N SER A 352 -11.84 -1.90 -19.62
CA SER A 352 -11.85 -2.07 -18.17
C SER A 352 -11.10 -3.33 -17.72
N ALA A 353 -11.34 -4.47 -18.39
CA ALA A 353 -10.65 -5.72 -18.11
C ALA A 353 -9.15 -5.62 -18.40
N GLN A 354 -8.78 -4.93 -19.48
CA GLN A 354 -7.40 -4.69 -19.86
C GLN A 354 -6.68 -3.82 -18.83
N HIS A 355 -7.27 -2.69 -18.45
CA HIS A 355 -6.71 -1.83 -17.40
C HIS A 355 -6.54 -2.57 -16.07
N THR A 356 -7.51 -3.42 -15.70
CA THR A 356 -7.41 -4.24 -14.49
C THR A 356 -6.27 -5.26 -14.58
N PHE A 357 -6.13 -5.93 -15.72
CA PHE A 357 -5.04 -6.87 -15.97
C PHE A 357 -3.67 -6.19 -15.92
N GLU A 358 -3.52 -5.02 -16.55
CA GLU A 358 -2.27 -4.25 -16.57
C GLU A 358 -1.88 -3.80 -15.15
N LEU A 359 -2.82 -3.25 -14.39
CA LEU A 359 -2.59 -2.84 -13.00
C LEU A 359 -2.15 -4.01 -12.12
N LEU A 360 -2.85 -5.14 -12.20
CA LEU A 360 -2.52 -6.34 -11.42
C LEU A 360 -1.18 -6.95 -11.84
N SER A 361 -0.87 -6.95 -13.14
CA SER A 361 0.41 -7.43 -13.66
C SER A 361 1.57 -6.56 -13.21
N GLN A 362 1.38 -5.23 -13.17
CA GLN A 362 2.37 -4.30 -12.64
C GLN A 362 2.62 -4.53 -11.15
N ARG A 363 1.56 -4.71 -10.35
CA ARG A 363 1.67 -5.03 -8.92
C ARG A 363 2.34 -6.38 -8.69
N ALA A 364 2.02 -7.39 -9.49
CA ALA A 364 2.67 -8.69 -9.45
C ALA A 364 4.17 -8.59 -9.75
N SER A 365 4.54 -7.85 -10.81
CA SER A 365 5.93 -7.63 -11.19
C SER A 365 6.71 -6.91 -10.08
N GLN A 366 6.14 -5.84 -9.52
CA GLN A 366 6.75 -5.11 -8.41
C GLN A 366 6.98 -6.02 -7.19
N ALA A 367 5.93 -6.72 -6.73
CA ALA A 367 6.06 -7.63 -5.59
C ALA A 367 7.05 -8.77 -5.87
N ASN A 368 7.14 -9.23 -7.11
CA ASN A 368 8.11 -10.25 -7.51
C ASN A 368 9.56 -9.74 -7.43
N ILE A 369 9.83 -8.50 -7.87
CA ILE A 369 11.14 -7.86 -7.73
C ILE A 369 11.51 -7.74 -6.24
N GLU A 370 10.59 -7.26 -5.40
CA GLU A 370 10.77 -7.14 -3.95
C GLU A 370 11.04 -8.53 -3.31
N SER A 371 10.36 -9.58 -3.78
CA SER A 371 10.52 -10.95 -3.25
C SER A 371 11.84 -11.63 -3.60
N GLN A 372 12.57 -11.12 -4.60
CA GLN A 372 13.84 -11.65 -5.09
C GLN A 372 15.06 -10.86 -4.57
N ALA A 373 14.85 -9.86 -3.71
CA ALA A 373 15.94 -9.12 -3.13
C ALA A 373 16.82 -10.03 -2.24
N ASN A 374 18.14 -9.92 -2.40
CA ASN A 374 19.13 -10.71 -1.64
C ASN A 374 19.97 -9.87 -0.67
N GLN A 375 19.69 -8.57 -0.57
CA GLN A 375 20.42 -7.66 0.30
C GLN A 375 19.44 -6.96 1.24
N THR A 376 19.89 -6.76 2.48
CA THR A 376 19.19 -5.94 3.48
C THR A 376 20.01 -4.67 3.74
N ASN A 377 19.42 -3.75 4.49
CA ASN A 377 20.10 -2.56 5.00
C ASN A 377 21.03 -2.85 6.20
N ILE A 378 21.41 -4.10 6.43
CA ILE A 378 22.22 -4.54 7.56
C ILE A 378 23.49 -5.16 7.00
N SER A 379 24.64 -4.75 7.51
CA SER A 379 25.93 -5.33 7.13
C SER A 379 26.81 -5.57 8.35
N VAL A 380 27.69 -6.56 8.21
CA VAL A 380 28.70 -6.86 9.24
C VAL A 380 29.75 -5.77 9.21
N LEU A 381 29.88 -5.05 10.33
CA LEU A 381 30.93 -4.05 10.51
C LEU A 381 32.22 -4.74 10.97
N ASN A 382 32.15 -5.52 12.05
CA ASN A 382 33.26 -6.31 12.56
C ASN A 382 32.79 -7.72 12.90
N ALA A 383 33.48 -8.73 12.39
CA ALA A 383 33.28 -10.10 12.84
C ALA A 383 33.86 -10.30 14.25
N ALA A 384 33.25 -11.18 15.04
CA ALA A 384 33.78 -11.60 16.32
C ALA A 384 35.06 -12.41 16.14
N VAL A 385 36.09 -12.05 16.91
CA VAL A 385 37.38 -12.73 16.98
C VAL A 385 37.51 -13.38 18.36
N PRO A 386 38.13 -14.57 18.48
CA PRO A 386 38.39 -15.21 19.77
C PRO A 386 39.18 -14.29 20.71
N PRO A 387 38.65 -13.96 21.90
CA PRO A 387 39.34 -13.09 22.85
C PRO A 387 40.53 -13.81 23.48
N GLN A 388 41.67 -13.11 23.58
CA GLN A 388 42.89 -13.65 24.17
C GLN A 388 42.82 -13.72 25.70
N ASP A 389 42.18 -12.72 26.32
CA ASP A 389 42.06 -12.60 27.78
C ASP A 389 40.65 -12.94 28.28
N PRO A 390 40.52 -13.61 29.43
CA PRO A 390 39.23 -13.89 30.03
C PRO A 390 38.57 -12.60 30.52
N SER A 391 37.29 -12.42 30.20
CA SER A 391 36.48 -11.27 30.61
C SER A 391 36.04 -11.36 32.07
N LYS A 392 35.88 -12.57 32.61
CA LYS A 392 35.59 -12.84 34.03
C LYS A 392 36.34 -14.09 34.52
N PRO A 393 36.74 -14.13 35.81
CA PRO A 393 36.67 -13.05 36.80
C PRO A 393 37.79 -12.01 36.60
N ARG A 394 37.49 -10.73 36.87
CA ARG A 394 38.46 -9.63 36.77
C ARG A 394 39.38 -9.63 37.99
N LEU A 395 40.44 -10.43 37.94
CA LEU A 395 41.39 -10.65 39.04
C LEU A 395 41.84 -9.34 39.71
N LEU A 396 42.29 -8.35 38.93
CA LEU A 396 42.73 -7.04 39.45
C LEU A 396 41.62 -6.27 40.16
N LEU A 397 40.39 -6.29 39.63
CA LEU A 397 39.28 -5.58 40.24
C LEU A 397 38.85 -6.28 41.54
N ASN A 398 38.72 -7.61 41.49
CA ASN A 398 38.34 -8.43 42.64
C ASN A 398 39.37 -8.30 43.77
N THR A 399 40.67 -8.28 43.45
CA THR A 399 41.72 -8.10 44.47
C THR A 399 41.69 -6.70 45.07
N LEU A 400 41.51 -5.64 44.27
CA LEU A 400 41.38 -4.28 44.79
C LEU A 400 40.17 -4.12 45.72
N VAL A 401 39.02 -4.66 45.32
CA VAL A 401 37.81 -4.68 46.14
C VAL A 401 38.04 -5.49 47.42
N ALA A 402 38.73 -6.63 47.34
CA ALA A 402 39.08 -7.44 48.51
C ALA A 402 40.04 -6.73 49.46
N ILE A 403 40.99 -5.93 48.95
CA ILE A 403 41.90 -5.12 49.78
C ILE A 403 41.11 -4.07 50.55
N ILE A 404 40.21 -3.34 49.88
CA ILE A 404 39.39 -2.30 50.52
C ILE A 404 38.45 -2.91 51.57
N LEU A 405 37.67 -3.92 51.18
CA LEU A 405 36.72 -4.59 52.07
C LEU A 405 37.43 -5.33 53.19
N GLY A 406 38.52 -6.04 52.89
CA GLY A 406 39.33 -6.74 53.87
C GLY A 406 39.97 -5.78 54.88
N GLY A 407 40.37 -4.59 54.44
CA GLY A 407 40.92 -3.55 55.31
C GLY A 407 39.85 -3.01 56.24
N LEU A 408 38.66 -2.72 55.70
CA LEU A 408 37.51 -2.28 56.48
C LEU A 408 37.09 -3.36 57.51
N LEU A 409 36.96 -4.62 57.10
CA LEU A 409 36.61 -5.74 57.96
C LEU A 409 37.67 -6.00 59.03
N GLY A 410 38.96 -5.87 58.70
CA GLY A 410 40.04 -5.99 59.67
C GLY A 410 40.00 -4.88 60.73
N LEU A 411 39.75 -3.64 60.30
CA LEU A 411 39.60 -2.49 61.19
C LEU A 411 38.38 -2.63 62.10
N THR A 412 37.21 -2.97 61.55
CA THR A 412 35.99 -3.13 62.34
C THR A 412 36.11 -4.29 63.32
N ALA A 413 36.66 -5.43 62.92
CA ALA A 413 36.87 -6.55 63.83
C ALA A 413 37.86 -6.22 64.96
N ALA A 414 38.94 -5.49 64.67
CA ALA A 414 39.86 -5.02 65.70
C ALA A 414 39.17 -4.08 66.70
N LEU A 415 38.29 -3.19 66.22
CA LEU A 415 37.53 -2.26 67.06
C LEU A 415 36.47 -2.98 67.90
N VAL A 416 35.71 -3.91 67.32
CA VAL A 416 34.70 -4.72 68.04
C VAL A 416 35.35 -5.57 69.11
N MET A 417 36.49 -6.21 68.80
CA MET A 417 37.22 -7.01 69.78
C MET A 417 37.79 -6.16 70.92
N GLU A 418 38.13 -4.90 70.64
CA GLU A 418 38.53 -3.96 71.67
C GLU A 418 37.37 -3.50 72.55
N LEU A 419 36.20 -3.22 71.95
CA LEU A 419 35.02 -2.83 72.71
C LEU A 419 34.52 -3.93 73.64
N THR A 420 34.69 -5.20 73.26
CA THR A 420 34.34 -6.37 74.11
C THR A 420 35.40 -6.69 75.16
N HIS A 421 36.68 -6.40 74.89
CA HIS A 421 37.79 -6.63 75.83
C HIS A 421 38.58 -5.34 76.07
N ARG A 422 37.91 -4.33 76.64
CA ARG A 422 38.53 -3.04 76.95
C ARG A 422 39.70 -3.24 77.90
N ARG A 423 40.90 -2.85 77.48
CA ARG A 423 42.06 -2.70 78.37
C ARG A 423 42.39 -1.22 78.47
N ILE A 424 42.72 -0.75 79.67
CA ILE A 424 43.26 0.59 79.89
C ILE A 424 44.60 0.70 79.17
N ARG A 425 44.73 1.60 78.19
CA ARG A 425 45.96 1.75 77.39
C ARG A 425 46.50 3.16 77.32
N SER A 426 45.71 4.17 77.64
CA SER A 426 46.19 5.54 77.76
C SER A 426 45.79 6.15 79.10
N LEU A 427 46.43 7.27 79.45
CA LEU A 427 46.06 8.05 80.63
C LEU A 427 44.62 8.55 80.48
N GLU A 428 44.19 8.94 79.27
CA GLU A 428 42.81 9.36 79.02
C GLU A 428 41.80 8.24 79.28
N ASP A 429 42.10 6.98 78.91
CA ASP A 429 41.22 5.83 79.20
C ASP A 429 41.06 5.58 80.71
N LEU A 430 42.09 5.89 81.51
CA LEU A 430 42.08 5.83 82.99
C LEU A 430 41.19 6.92 83.58
N LEU A 431 41.32 8.15 83.07
CA LEU A 431 40.54 9.29 83.56
C LEU A 431 39.05 9.14 83.20
N GLU A 432 38.73 8.65 82.00
CA GLU A 432 37.36 8.41 81.54
C GLU A 432 36.69 7.22 82.28
N ALA A 433 37.47 6.21 82.68
CA ALA A 433 36.93 5.04 83.40
C ALA A 433 36.78 5.24 84.92
N LEU A 434 37.58 6.12 85.53
CA LEU A 434 37.64 6.31 87.00
C LEU A 434 37.16 7.70 87.47
N ASP A 435 36.83 8.62 86.56
CA ASP A 435 36.32 9.98 86.83
C ASP A 435 37.15 10.79 87.85
N ILE A 436 38.48 10.62 87.79
CA ILE A 436 39.45 11.27 88.69
C ILE A 436 40.33 12.25 87.91
N PRO A 437 40.68 13.43 88.46
CA PRO A 437 41.51 14.42 87.76
C PRO A 437 42.98 13.97 87.66
N SER A 438 43.61 14.17 86.49
CA SER A 438 45.02 13.80 86.28
C SER A 438 45.96 14.79 86.97
N LEU A 439 46.76 14.32 87.93
CA LEU A 439 47.73 15.15 88.65
C LEU A 439 49.11 15.22 87.99
N GLY A 440 49.36 14.42 86.95
CA GLY A 440 50.60 14.43 86.17
C GLY A 440 50.88 13.09 85.50
N SER A 441 51.62 13.10 84.38
CA SER A 441 52.08 11.88 83.71
C SER A 441 53.61 11.80 83.78
N VAL A 442 54.14 10.65 84.21
CA VAL A 442 55.58 10.39 84.20
C VAL A 442 55.86 9.52 82.97
N ALA A 443 56.48 10.11 81.94
CA ALA A 443 56.89 9.36 80.76
C ALA A 443 57.99 8.36 81.13
N THR A 444 57.90 7.14 80.59
CA THR A 444 58.95 6.13 80.77
C THR A 444 60.25 6.63 80.13
N ALA A 445 61.38 6.46 80.84
CA ALA A 445 62.69 7.07 80.55
C ALA A 445 63.26 6.82 79.13
N THR A 446 62.70 5.90 78.35
CA THR A 446 63.12 5.58 76.98
C THR A 446 62.80 6.69 75.96
N ALA A 447 61.89 7.62 76.27
CA ALA A 447 61.64 8.81 75.46
C ALA A 447 62.55 10.00 75.81
N LEU A 448 63.15 10.00 77.01
CA LEU A 448 64.03 11.06 77.51
C LEU A 448 65.49 10.86 77.07
N PHE A 449 65.89 9.62 76.77
CA PHE A 449 67.24 9.31 76.28
C PHE A 449 67.16 8.58 74.94
N GLY A 450 67.51 9.30 73.88
CA GLY A 450 67.73 8.72 72.55
C GLY A 450 68.74 7.57 72.63
N ARG A 451 68.54 6.56 71.77
CA ARG A 451 69.36 5.35 71.68
C ARG A 451 70.87 5.67 71.60
N THR A 452 71.57 5.57 72.72
CA THR A 452 73.01 5.25 72.77
C THR A 452 73.33 4.56 74.09
N PRO A 453 73.81 3.31 74.10
CA PRO A 453 74.40 2.74 75.30
C PRO A 453 75.75 3.41 75.58
N PRO A 454 76.15 3.62 76.84
CA PRO A 454 77.43 4.24 77.17
C PRO A 454 78.59 3.31 76.78
N LYS A 455 79.57 3.86 76.06
CA LYS A 455 80.87 3.21 75.81
C LYS A 455 81.57 2.98 77.14
N ALA A 456 81.95 1.73 77.42
CA ALA A 456 82.84 1.39 78.52
C ALA A 456 84.21 2.05 78.30
N LEU A 457 84.76 2.64 79.35
CA LEU A 457 86.08 3.23 79.40
C LEU A 457 87.14 2.11 79.45
N THR A 458 88.06 2.12 78.48
CA THR A 458 89.42 1.58 78.58
C THR A 458 90.37 2.59 77.99
#